data_AF-A0A1Z1WH37-F1
#
_entry.id   AF-A0A1Z1WH37-F1
#
_cell.length_a   1.000
_cell.length_b   1.000
_cell.length_c   1.000
_cell.angle_alpha   90.00
_cell.angle_beta   90.00
_cell.angle_gamma   90.00
#
_symmetry.space_group_name_H-M   'P 1'
#
loop_
_entity.id
_entity.type
_entity.pdbx_description
1 polymer ?
#
loop_
_entity_poly.entity_id
_entity_poly.type
_entity_poly.pdbx_seq_one_letter_code
_entity_poly.pdbx_strand_id
1 'polypeptide(L)'
;MELTRYAIRRTGTPHYGAPNASGMPVMLCGTRSDEFESFAWAEAIARMCQQCERAAAVLAAGDAEPELRLAAGAITASGAGHMLIADSVRAYCGRQLGEDVASSGRVCKNCTSVRAALDAFLAEAELTDPVEAVTGAEAADGTWRGAWIGTAPEKGQQLTLDGAGPDAEQGALFS
;
A
#
# COMPACT_ATOMS: atom_id res chain seq x y z
N MET A 1 -3.90 7.58 -9.68
CA MET A 1 -2.88 6.53 -9.80
C MET A 1 -3.18 5.66 -11.00
N GLU A 2 -2.22 5.47 -11.91
CA GLU A 2 -2.38 4.59 -13.07
C GLU A 2 -2.01 3.14 -12.70
N LEU A 3 -2.83 2.16 -13.08
CA LEU A 3 -2.57 0.75 -12.81
C LEU A 3 -1.79 0.11 -13.97
N THR A 4 -0.72 -0.59 -13.64
CA THR A 4 0.08 -1.41 -14.56
C THR A 4 -0.23 -2.89 -14.36
N ARG A 5 -0.13 -3.68 -15.43
CA ARG A 5 -0.21 -5.15 -15.36
C ARG A 5 1.17 -5.73 -15.09
N TYR A 6 1.25 -6.59 -14.09
CA TYR A 6 2.46 -7.32 -13.73
C TYR A 6 2.21 -8.82 -13.85
N ALA A 7 3.24 -9.56 -14.21
CA ALA A 7 3.25 -11.01 -14.12
C ALA A 7 4.58 -11.48 -13.55
N ILE A 8 4.57 -12.65 -12.92
CA ILE A 8 5.80 -13.33 -12.51
C ILE A 8 6.44 -13.89 -13.78
N ARG A 9 7.72 -13.55 -14.02
CA ARG A 9 8.59 -13.69 -15.22
C ARG A 9 8.37 -14.84 -16.23
N ARG A 10 7.59 -15.89 -15.95
CA ARG A 10 7.46 -17.08 -16.84
C ARG A 10 6.08 -17.76 -16.92
N THR A 11 5.18 -17.60 -15.95
CA THR A 11 3.91 -18.37 -15.91
C THR A 11 2.82 -17.73 -15.04
N GLY A 12 3.01 -16.48 -14.61
CA GLY A 12 2.14 -15.84 -13.64
C GLY A 12 0.75 -15.51 -14.18
N THR A 13 -0.28 -15.73 -13.37
CA THR A 13 -1.56 -15.03 -13.55
C THR A 13 -1.28 -13.53 -13.51
N PRO A 14 -1.70 -12.73 -14.50
CA PRO A 14 -1.43 -11.29 -14.46
C PRO A 14 -2.17 -10.60 -13.31
N HIS A 15 -1.50 -9.64 -12.67
CA HIS A 15 -2.02 -8.84 -11.55
C HIS A 15 -2.05 -7.36 -11.94
N TYR A 16 -3.00 -6.61 -11.39
CA TYR A 16 -2.93 -5.15 -11.41
C TYR A 16 -2.12 -4.68 -10.22
N GLY A 17 -1.26 -3.70 -10.46
CA GLY A 17 -0.47 -3.04 -9.43
C GLY A 17 -0.01 -1.66 -9.86
N ALA A 18 0.78 -1.03 -9.01
CA ALA A 18 1.45 0.23 -9.27
C ALA A 18 2.82 0.21 -8.57
N PRO A 19 3.82 0.97 -9.06
CA PRO A 19 5.06 1.15 -8.32
C PRO A 19 4.80 1.95 -7.03
N ASN A 20 5.47 1.57 -5.93
CA ASN A 20 5.56 2.41 -4.73
C ASN A 20 6.68 3.46 -4.85
N ALA A 21 6.94 4.17 -3.75
CA ALA A 21 8.02 5.17 -3.61
C ALA A 21 9.39 4.72 -4.15
N SER A 22 9.74 3.46 -3.88
CA SER A 22 11.02 2.88 -4.23
C SER A 22 11.05 2.31 -5.66
N GLY A 23 9.97 2.50 -6.43
CA GLY A 23 9.77 1.90 -7.74
C GLY A 23 9.43 0.41 -7.70
N MET A 24 9.24 -0.17 -6.51
CA MET A 24 8.89 -1.59 -6.37
C MET A 24 7.41 -1.80 -6.66
N PRO A 25 7.05 -2.84 -7.43
CA PRO A 25 5.67 -3.07 -7.80
C PRO A 25 4.85 -3.60 -6.62
N VAL A 26 3.73 -2.96 -6.34
CA VAL A 26 2.75 -3.36 -5.31
C VAL A 26 1.46 -3.77 -5.99
N MET A 27 0.93 -4.95 -5.65
CA MET A 27 -0.26 -5.51 -6.30
C MET A 27 -1.54 -5.19 -5.53
N LEU A 28 -2.64 -4.95 -6.25
CA LEU A 28 -3.97 -4.73 -5.66
C LEU A 28 -4.48 -5.90 -4.80
N CYS A 29 -4.07 -7.12 -5.13
CA CYS A 29 -4.44 -8.31 -4.35
C CYS A 29 -3.49 -8.59 -3.16
N GLY A 30 -2.47 -7.75 -2.96
CA GLY A 30 -1.45 -7.94 -1.92
C GLY A 30 -0.43 -9.05 -2.20
N THR A 31 -0.43 -9.65 -3.39
CA THR A 31 0.61 -10.62 -3.77
C THR A 31 1.97 -9.93 -3.85
N ARG A 32 2.99 -10.55 -3.24
CA ARG A 32 4.38 -10.06 -3.23
C ARG A 32 5.29 -11.05 -3.94
N SER A 33 6.19 -10.52 -4.78
CA SER A 33 7.26 -11.24 -5.45
C SER A 33 8.31 -10.23 -5.89
N ASP A 34 9.58 -10.61 -5.80
CA ASP A 34 10.73 -9.91 -6.36
C ASP A 34 10.92 -10.18 -7.86
N GLU A 35 10.16 -11.12 -8.42
CA GLU A 35 10.21 -11.53 -9.83
C GLU A 35 9.08 -10.91 -10.67
N PHE A 36 8.37 -9.92 -10.14
CA PHE A 36 7.35 -9.21 -10.91
C PHE A 36 8.01 -8.37 -12.01
N GLU A 37 7.53 -8.57 -13.24
CA GLU A 37 7.85 -7.71 -14.37
C GLU A 37 6.60 -7.07 -14.94
N SER A 38 6.76 -5.87 -15.50
CA SER A 38 5.71 -5.25 -16.31
C SER A 38 5.39 -6.16 -17.48
N PHE A 39 4.14 -6.60 -17.55
CA PHE A 39 3.68 -7.52 -18.57
C PHE A 39 3.28 -6.72 -19.81
N ALA A 40 4.11 -6.74 -20.86
CA ALA A 40 3.79 -6.09 -22.12
C ALA A 40 2.48 -6.70 -22.69
N TRP A 41 1.56 -5.82 -23.09
CA TRP A 41 0.17 -6.14 -23.44
C TRP A 41 -0.01 -7.23 -24.53
N ALA A 42 1.05 -7.57 -25.27
CA ALA A 42 1.03 -8.46 -26.43
C ALA A 42 0.82 -9.96 -26.10
N GLU A 43 1.04 -10.43 -24.87
CA GLU A 43 0.66 -11.80 -24.44
C GLU A 43 -0.78 -11.84 -23.90
N ALA A 44 -1.72 -11.38 -24.73
CA ALA A 44 -3.10 -10.98 -24.41
C ALA A 44 -4.08 -12.09 -23.95
N ILE A 45 -3.60 -13.28 -23.57
CA ILE A 45 -4.45 -14.49 -23.43
C ILE A 45 -4.62 -14.94 -21.97
N ALA A 46 -3.74 -14.50 -21.05
CA ALA A 46 -3.84 -14.91 -19.65
C ALA A 46 -4.96 -14.17 -18.91
N ARG A 47 -5.84 -14.91 -18.24
CA ARG A 47 -6.91 -14.36 -17.40
C ARG A 47 -6.30 -13.60 -16.22
N MET A 48 -6.73 -12.35 -15.99
CA MET A 48 -6.30 -11.56 -14.85
C MET A 48 -6.66 -12.24 -13.51
N CYS A 49 -5.89 -11.94 -12.47
CA CYS A 49 -6.23 -12.31 -11.10
C CYS A 49 -7.59 -11.72 -10.71
N GLN A 50 -8.54 -12.57 -10.33
CA GLN A 50 -9.91 -12.15 -10.02
C GLN A 50 -9.98 -11.16 -8.85
N GLN A 51 -9.05 -11.24 -7.89
CA GLN A 51 -8.98 -10.27 -6.79
C GLN A 51 -8.54 -8.90 -7.31
N CYS A 52 -7.53 -8.85 -8.18
CA CYS A 52 -7.10 -7.61 -8.84
C CYS A 52 -8.21 -7.00 -9.69
N GLU A 53 -8.98 -7.79 -10.45
CA GLU A 53 -10.12 -7.29 -11.23
C GLU A 53 -11.17 -6.60 -10.34
N ARG A 54 -11.49 -7.22 -9.20
CA ARG A 54 -12.46 -6.65 -8.24
C ARG A 54 -11.93 -5.39 -7.58
N ALA A 55 -10.69 -5.43 -7.11
CA ALA A 55 -10.04 -4.29 -6.47
C ALA A 55 -9.89 -3.10 -7.45
N ALA A 56 -9.54 -3.36 -8.71
CA ALA A 56 -9.48 -2.33 -9.74
C ALA A 56 -10.86 -1.70 -10.02
N ALA A 57 -11.94 -2.50 -10.02
CA ALA A 57 -13.29 -1.96 -10.15
C ALA A 57 -13.71 -1.08 -8.96
N VAL A 58 -13.33 -1.47 -7.74
CA VAL A 58 -13.54 -0.64 -6.54
C VAL A 58 -12.76 0.67 -6.64
N LEU A 59 -11.47 0.60 -6.99
CA LEU A 59 -10.62 1.79 -7.11
C LEU A 59 -11.13 2.74 -8.19
N ALA A 60 -11.59 2.21 -9.32
CA ALA A 60 -12.16 3.02 -10.41
C ALA A 60 -13.48 3.69 -10.03
N ALA A 61 -14.24 3.12 -9.09
CA ALA A 61 -15.47 3.71 -8.58
C ALA A 61 -15.23 4.91 -7.63
N GLY A 62 -13.98 5.11 -7.20
CA GLY A 62 -13.57 6.24 -6.36
C GLY A 62 -13.78 6.01 -4.87
N ASP A 63 -13.53 7.06 -4.10
CA ASP A 63 -13.64 7.04 -2.65
C ASP A 63 -15.07 7.39 -2.21
N ALA A 64 -15.85 6.34 -1.98
CA ALA A 64 -17.21 6.45 -1.48
C ALA A 64 -17.39 5.45 -0.33
N GLU A 65 -18.11 5.87 0.71
CA GLU A 65 -18.45 4.96 1.82
C GLU A 65 -19.27 3.77 1.29
N PRO A 66 -18.81 2.53 1.50
CA PRO A 66 -19.43 1.37 0.88
C PRO A 66 -20.78 1.04 1.52
N GLU A 67 -21.84 1.09 0.72
CA GLU A 67 -23.16 0.65 1.12
C GLU A 67 -23.18 -0.87 1.35
N LEU A 68 -23.81 -1.33 2.43
CA LEU A 68 -23.96 -2.75 2.72
C LEU A 68 -25.31 -3.28 2.23
N ARG A 69 -25.29 -4.11 1.18
CA ARG A 69 -26.49 -4.76 0.63
C ARG A 69 -26.48 -6.27 0.78
N LEU A 70 -27.65 -6.87 0.59
CA LEU A 70 -27.80 -8.32 0.52
C LEU A 70 -27.48 -8.84 -0.88
N ALA A 71 -27.12 -10.12 -0.93
CA ALA A 71 -26.97 -10.84 -2.19
C ALA A 71 -28.30 -10.85 -2.96
N ALA A 72 -28.25 -10.71 -4.28
CA ALA A 72 -29.43 -10.80 -5.13
C ALA A 72 -30.18 -12.13 -4.88
N GLY A 73 -31.50 -12.04 -4.63
CA GLY A 73 -32.35 -13.19 -4.33
C GLY A 73 -32.22 -13.75 -2.90
N ALA A 74 -31.47 -13.09 -2.01
CA ALA A 74 -31.47 -13.46 -0.60
C ALA A 74 -32.81 -13.10 0.05
N ILE A 75 -33.48 -14.10 0.62
CA ILE A 75 -34.84 -13.96 1.17
C ILE A 75 -34.81 -13.35 2.59
N THR A 76 -33.64 -13.31 3.26
CA THR A 76 -33.54 -12.87 4.66
C THR A 76 -32.36 -11.92 4.91
N ALA A 77 -32.63 -10.85 5.66
CA ALA A 77 -31.64 -9.85 6.07
C ALA A 77 -30.67 -10.34 7.18
N SER A 78 -30.80 -11.59 7.63
CA SER A 78 -29.94 -12.19 8.66
C SER A 78 -28.56 -12.63 8.14
N GLY A 79 -28.36 -12.63 6.81
CA GLY A 79 -27.09 -12.87 6.16
C GLY A 79 -26.07 -11.75 6.38
N ALA A 80 -24.79 -12.04 6.10
CA ALA A 80 -23.76 -11.00 6.12
C ALA A 80 -24.00 -10.00 4.97
N GLY A 81 -23.93 -8.70 5.28
CA GLY A 81 -23.97 -7.63 4.30
C GLY A 81 -22.72 -7.63 3.41
N HIS A 82 -22.90 -7.26 2.16
CA HIS A 82 -21.86 -7.18 1.16
C HIS A 82 -21.63 -5.72 0.76
N MET A 83 -20.37 -5.30 0.70
CA MET A 83 -19.99 -3.94 0.29
C MET A 83 -20.25 -3.76 -1.20
N LEU A 84 -21.16 -2.87 -1.56
CA LEU A 84 -21.48 -2.48 -2.92
C LEU A 84 -20.32 -1.68 -3.53
N ILE A 85 -19.94 -2.01 -4.76
CA ILE A 85 -19.10 -1.12 -5.57
C ILE A 85 -19.98 0.03 -6.04
N ALA A 86 -19.57 1.28 -5.79
CA ALA A 86 -20.35 2.45 -6.17
C ALA A 86 -20.73 2.40 -7.66
N ASP A 87 -21.96 2.83 -7.95
CA ASP A 87 -22.58 2.78 -9.29
C ASP A 87 -22.57 1.40 -9.98
N SER A 88 -22.50 0.33 -9.20
CA SER A 88 -22.51 -1.06 -9.69
C SER A 88 -23.70 -1.85 -9.15
N VAL A 89 -23.84 -3.08 -9.65
CA VAL A 89 -24.71 -4.13 -9.08
C VAL A 89 -23.90 -5.26 -8.44
N ARG A 90 -22.59 -5.06 -8.28
CA ARG A 90 -21.65 -6.05 -7.76
C ARG A 90 -21.04 -5.60 -6.44
N ALA A 91 -20.79 -6.58 -5.59
CA ALA A 91 -20.04 -6.41 -4.36
C ALA A 91 -18.53 -6.45 -4.60
N TYR A 92 -17.76 -6.00 -3.61
CA TYR A 92 -16.31 -6.15 -3.54
C TYR A 92 -15.89 -7.62 -3.68
N CYS A 93 -16.67 -8.55 -3.13
CA CYS A 93 -16.42 -9.98 -3.26
C CYS A 93 -16.81 -10.59 -4.63
N GLY A 94 -17.32 -9.77 -5.56
CA GLY A 94 -17.77 -10.18 -6.90
C GLY A 94 -19.20 -10.72 -6.98
N ARG A 95 -19.93 -10.75 -5.86
CA ARG A 95 -21.31 -11.24 -5.81
C ARG A 95 -22.27 -10.18 -6.34
N GLN A 96 -23.32 -10.60 -7.06
CA GLN A 96 -24.39 -9.69 -7.48
C GLN A 96 -25.28 -9.33 -6.29
N LEU A 97 -25.63 -8.05 -6.17
CA LEU A 97 -26.39 -7.49 -5.06
C LEU A 97 -27.80 -7.12 -5.50
N GLY A 98 -28.74 -7.27 -4.58
CA GLY A 98 -30.11 -6.77 -4.76
C GLY A 98 -30.22 -5.30 -4.34
N GLU A 99 -31.46 -4.84 -4.25
CA GLU A 99 -31.80 -3.51 -3.71
C GLU A 99 -31.89 -3.52 -2.18
N ASP A 100 -32.04 -4.70 -1.58
CA ASP A 100 -32.22 -4.84 -0.13
C ASP A 100 -30.93 -4.51 0.65
N VAL A 101 -31.07 -3.63 1.63
CA VAL A 101 -30.01 -3.24 2.57
C VAL A 101 -29.84 -4.31 3.64
N ALA A 102 -28.60 -4.63 3.99
CA ALA A 102 -28.32 -5.58 5.05
C ALA A 102 -28.62 -4.94 6.42
N SER A 103 -29.48 -5.58 7.22
CA SER A 103 -29.76 -5.12 8.59
C SER A 103 -28.88 -5.79 9.64
N SER A 104 -28.18 -6.88 9.28
CA SER A 104 -27.20 -7.49 10.18
C SER A 104 -25.91 -6.68 10.16
N GLY A 105 -25.36 -6.36 11.33
CA GLY A 105 -24.05 -5.68 11.44
C GLY A 105 -22.86 -6.54 10.99
N ARG A 106 -23.09 -7.74 10.45
CA ARG A 106 -22.03 -8.64 9.98
C ARG A 106 -21.71 -8.31 8.53
N VAL A 107 -20.43 -8.11 8.22
CA VAL A 107 -19.96 -7.89 6.85
C VAL A 107 -19.35 -9.16 6.28
N CYS A 108 -19.54 -9.38 4.99
CA CYS A 108 -18.94 -10.49 4.26
C CYS A 108 -17.41 -10.44 4.39
N LYS A 109 -16.82 -11.51 4.94
CA LYS A 109 -15.37 -11.62 5.17
C LYS A 109 -14.53 -11.35 3.92
N ASN A 110 -15.01 -11.74 2.73
CA ASN A 110 -14.28 -11.48 1.49
C ASN A 110 -14.35 -10.01 1.07
N CYS A 111 -15.46 -9.31 1.33
CA CYS A 111 -15.53 -7.86 1.11
C CYS A 111 -14.53 -7.14 2.02
N THR A 112 -14.49 -7.52 3.31
CA THR A 112 -13.52 -6.98 4.27
C THR A 112 -12.07 -7.25 3.83
N SER A 113 -11.77 -8.45 3.33
CA SER A 113 -10.43 -8.79 2.85
C SER A 113 -10.02 -7.96 1.63
N VAL A 114 -10.93 -7.71 0.69
CA VAL A 114 -10.66 -6.87 -0.48
C VAL A 114 -10.44 -5.41 -0.06
N ARG A 115 -11.25 -4.89 0.87
CA ARG A 115 -11.07 -3.55 1.43
C ARG A 115 -9.70 -3.41 2.10
N ALA A 116 -9.33 -4.34 2.98
CA ALA A 116 -8.04 -4.31 3.65
C ALA A 116 -6.85 -4.38 2.67
N ALA A 117 -6.96 -5.18 1.60
CA ALA A 117 -5.92 -5.24 0.57
C ALA A 117 -5.81 -3.93 -0.22
N LEU A 118 -6.93 -3.28 -0.51
CA LEU A 118 -6.97 -1.96 -1.15
C LEU A 118 -6.38 -0.88 -0.26
N ASP A 119 -6.77 -0.83 1.01
CA ASP A 119 -6.25 0.13 1.99
C ASP A 119 -4.72 -0.01 2.11
N ALA A 120 -4.21 -1.24 2.17
CA ALA A 120 -2.78 -1.52 2.19
C ALA A 120 -2.09 -1.13 0.89
N PHE A 121 -2.71 -1.41 -0.27
CA PHE A 121 -2.18 -1.00 -1.57
C PHE A 121 -2.08 0.52 -1.70
N LEU A 122 -3.15 1.24 -1.33
CA LEU A 122 -3.19 2.70 -1.39
C LEU A 122 -2.14 3.30 -0.46
N ALA A 123 -2.05 2.84 0.78
CA ALA A 123 -1.05 3.30 1.72
C ALA A 123 0.38 3.03 1.23
N GLU A 124 0.65 1.86 0.64
CA GLU A 124 1.99 1.53 0.15
C GLU A 124 2.34 2.29 -1.15
N ALA A 125 1.35 2.56 -2.00
CA ALA A 125 1.55 3.25 -3.26
C ALA A 125 1.56 4.78 -3.13
N GLU A 126 0.79 5.39 -2.21
CA GLU A 126 0.81 6.82 -1.87
C GLU A 126 2.09 7.29 -1.19
N LEU A 127 2.91 6.38 -0.66
CA LEU A 127 4.27 6.70 -0.20
C LEU A 127 5.18 7.23 -1.31
N THR A 128 4.68 7.54 -2.51
CA THR A 128 5.42 8.25 -3.56
C THR A 128 5.84 9.68 -3.17
N ASP A 129 5.39 10.23 -2.03
CA ASP A 129 5.66 11.62 -1.65
C ASP A 129 6.36 11.90 -0.28
N PRO A 130 7.44 11.20 0.13
CA PRO A 130 8.24 11.60 1.30
C PRO A 130 9.43 12.51 0.92
N VAL A 131 9.75 12.68 -0.36
CA VAL A 131 10.91 13.50 -0.78
C VAL A 131 10.54 14.98 -0.99
N GLU A 132 9.32 15.30 -1.45
CA GLU A 132 8.89 16.72 -1.52
C GLU A 132 8.44 17.25 -0.15
N ALA A 133 7.84 16.42 0.71
CA ALA A 133 7.43 16.84 2.05
C ALA A 133 8.61 17.17 2.98
N VAL A 134 9.74 16.45 2.86
CA VAL A 134 10.95 16.74 3.65
C VAL A 134 11.67 17.97 3.10
N THR A 135 11.75 18.14 1.78
CA THR A 135 12.39 19.33 1.19
C THR A 135 11.61 20.63 1.40
N GLY A 136 10.27 20.58 1.46
CA GLY A 136 9.43 21.74 1.78
C GLY A 136 9.49 22.17 3.25
N ALA A 137 9.56 21.21 4.18
CA ALA A 137 9.75 21.51 5.61
C ALA A 137 11.17 21.96 5.93
N GLU A 138 12.18 21.42 5.25
CA GLU A 138 13.59 21.81 5.42
C GLU A 138 13.93 23.18 4.81
N ALA A 139 13.20 23.63 3.79
CA ALA A 139 13.38 24.95 3.19
C ALA A 139 12.68 26.08 3.97
N ALA A 140 11.60 25.78 4.69
CA ALA A 140 10.81 26.80 5.41
C ALA A 140 11.43 27.22 6.75
N ASP A 141 12.17 26.34 7.41
CA ASP A 141 12.70 26.60 8.76
C ASP A 141 14.19 27.01 8.81
N GLY A 142 14.87 27.15 7.67
CA GLY A 142 16.17 27.84 7.60
C GLY A 142 17.27 27.36 8.56
N THR A 143 17.16 26.15 9.13
CA THR A 143 18.03 25.69 10.22
C THR A 143 18.73 24.37 9.89
N TRP A 144 19.27 24.24 8.67
CA TRP A 144 20.39 23.32 8.47
C TRP A 144 21.70 24.06 8.71
N ARG A 145 22.25 23.88 9.92
CA ARG A 145 23.64 24.24 10.27
C ARG A 145 24.54 23.00 10.36
N GLY A 146 24.35 22.02 9.48
CA GLY A 146 25.34 20.98 9.29
C GLY A 146 26.32 21.39 8.20
N ALA A 147 27.50 21.87 8.60
CA ALA A 147 28.63 21.94 7.69
C ALA A 147 28.92 20.51 7.21
N TRP A 148 29.09 20.33 5.90
CA TRP A 148 29.63 19.09 5.37
C TRP A 148 31.11 19.02 5.80
N ILE A 149 31.38 18.33 6.90
CA ILE A 149 32.75 18.11 7.36
C ILE A 149 33.31 16.94 6.55
N GLY A 150 34.01 17.28 5.48
CA GLY A 150 35.11 16.48 4.94
C GLY A 150 34.75 15.34 4.00
N THR A 151 35.56 15.22 2.96
CA THR A 151 35.67 14.08 2.06
C THR A 151 35.69 12.75 2.81
N ALA A 152 34.98 11.75 2.26
CA ALA A 152 34.94 10.40 2.78
C ALA A 152 36.35 9.87 3.10
N PRO A 153 36.57 9.24 4.28
CA PRO A 153 37.85 8.62 4.58
C PRO A 153 38.16 7.52 3.56
N GLU A 154 39.40 7.47 3.09
CA GLU A 154 39.84 6.40 2.19
C GLU A 154 39.74 5.04 2.88
N LYS A 155 39.49 4.01 2.07
CA LYS A 155 39.25 2.63 2.50
C LYS A 155 40.46 2.13 3.30
N GLY A 156 40.37 2.14 4.63
CA GLY A 156 41.43 1.66 5.53
C GLY A 156 41.74 2.53 6.74
N GLN A 157 41.15 3.73 6.89
CA GLN A 157 41.32 4.52 8.11
C GLN A 157 40.42 4.02 9.25
N GLN A 158 41.04 3.44 10.28
CA GLN A 158 40.39 3.11 11.54
C GLN A 158 40.34 4.38 12.41
N LEU A 159 39.14 4.88 12.70
CA LEU A 159 38.92 6.01 13.60
C LEU A 159 39.30 5.60 15.03
N THR A 160 40.45 6.05 15.52
CA THR A 160 40.78 5.97 16.94
C THR A 160 40.13 7.14 17.67
N LEU A 161 39.28 6.83 18.65
CA LEU A 161 38.73 7.78 19.61
C LEU A 161 39.80 8.05 20.69
N ASP A 162 40.86 8.77 20.33
CA ASP A 162 41.87 9.20 21.28
C ASP A 162 41.44 10.53 21.90
N GLY A 163 40.82 10.44 23.08
CA GLY A 163 40.35 11.62 23.81
C GLY A 163 39.85 11.36 25.23
N ALA A 164 40.27 10.29 25.89
CA ALA A 164 40.08 10.11 27.33
C ALA A 164 41.44 10.28 28.02
N GLY A 165 41.80 11.53 28.30
CA GLY A 165 42.91 11.83 29.21
C GLY A 165 42.56 11.36 30.63
N PRO A 166 43.50 10.79 31.40
CA PRO A 166 43.26 10.37 32.76
C PRO A 166 43.35 11.58 33.70
N ASP A 167 42.26 12.33 33.86
CA ASP A 167 42.04 13.28 34.98
C ASP A 167 40.66 13.94 34.89
N ALA A 168 39.59 13.13 34.96
CA ALA A 168 38.25 13.64 35.22
C ALA A 168 37.79 13.13 36.58
N GLU A 169 38.09 13.92 37.61
CA GLU A 169 37.63 13.74 38.97
C GLU A 169 36.09 13.60 39.00
N GLN A 170 35.61 12.45 39.48
CA GLN A 170 34.21 12.26 39.84
C GLN A 170 33.92 13.02 41.14
N GLY A 171 33.53 14.29 40.98
CA GLY A 171 32.95 15.11 42.04
C GLY A 171 31.52 14.67 42.36
N ALA A 172 31.29 14.31 43.62
CA ALA A 172 29.99 14.02 44.21
C ALA A 172 29.14 15.29 44.44
N LEU A 173 27.88 15.04 44.89
CA LEU A 173 26.85 15.96 45.44
C LEU A 173 25.88 16.44 44.34
N PHE A 174 24.57 16.18 44.43
CA PHE A 174 23.62 16.55 45.50
C PHE A 174 22.65 15.38 45.83
N SER A 175 22.53 14.99 47.12
CA SER A 175 21.46 15.36 48.10
C SER A 175 20.20 14.50 47.99
#